data_AF-A0A7S1K0P6-F1
#
_entry.id   AF-A0A7S1K0P6-F1
#
_cell.length_a   1.000
_cell.length_b   1.000
_cell.length_c   1.000
_cell.angle_alpha   90.00
_cell.angle_beta   90.00
_cell.angle_gamma   90.00
#
_symmetry.space_group_name_H-M   'P 1'
#
loop_
_entity.id
_entity.type
_entity.pdbx_description
1 polymer ?
#
loop_
_entity_poly.entity_id
_entity_poly.type
_entity_poly.pdbx_seq_one_letter_code
_entity_poly.pdbx_strand_id
1 'polypeptide(L)'
;AVAQLKEAQGAPRAKNIRLLLTIFIDDCRLRTEKVQRTLGARRLTDLKRTVEKIPGEQVHEFGNKTASDIKKLLASSSQAEAILQRVRSADVSDLLCRELQLSLAQTMEARVQLYETQIQLLQHLQNTALHGLSDAPSASDPTLPALCVVAERWRHLKSFSLAKLCAECERHAHEYGDKEEFLQWLVKASDQKIDQLLLMQKDPPAVMQDCLLPTLCYDLLHENAELRKMANAYQLRVFILHKRAQAHHIHGGGGLGGTMGTLGLSKSGGVSGMGVSGGSMSAGM
;
A
#
# COMPACT_ATOMS: atom_id res chain seq x y z
N ALA A 1 32.38 -34.09 -0.42
CA ALA A 1 31.41 -34.26 0.70
C ALA A 1 30.40 -35.39 0.44
N VAL A 2 29.39 -35.25 -0.43
CA VAL A 2 28.36 -36.32 -0.62
C VAL A 2 28.95 -37.64 -1.16
N ALA A 3 29.86 -37.57 -2.12
CA ALA A 3 30.56 -38.75 -2.64
C ALA A 3 31.42 -39.44 -1.55
N GLN A 4 32.16 -38.65 -0.78
CA GLN A 4 32.99 -39.13 0.34
C GLN A 4 32.15 -39.72 1.48
N LEU A 5 30.94 -39.21 1.72
CA LEU A 5 30.00 -39.80 2.68
C LEU A 5 29.54 -41.18 2.22
N LYS A 6 29.24 -41.35 0.91
CA LYS A 6 28.88 -42.66 0.34
C LYS A 6 30.01 -43.68 0.47
N GLU A 7 31.26 -43.26 0.24
CA GLU A 7 32.44 -44.12 0.45
C GLU A 7 32.63 -44.49 1.93
N ALA A 8 32.42 -43.54 2.84
CA ALA A 8 32.57 -43.76 4.29
C ALA A 8 31.45 -44.62 4.91
N GLN A 9 30.31 -44.81 4.23
CA GLN A 9 29.20 -45.63 4.73
C GLN A 9 29.57 -47.12 4.88
N GLY A 10 30.50 -47.63 4.08
CA GLY A 10 30.98 -49.02 4.15
C GLY A 10 32.09 -49.30 5.18
N ALA A 11 32.69 -48.27 5.78
CA ALA A 11 33.86 -48.44 6.66
C ALA A 11 33.47 -48.54 8.15
N PRO A 12 33.75 -49.66 8.85
CA PRO A 12 33.28 -49.90 10.23
C PRO A 12 33.89 -48.98 11.29
N ARG A 13 35.01 -48.30 11.01
CA ARG A 13 35.70 -47.38 11.94
C ARG A 13 35.54 -45.89 11.64
N ALA A 14 34.73 -45.51 10.66
CA ALA A 14 34.61 -44.12 10.19
C ALA A 14 33.46 -43.30 10.84
N LYS A 15 33.00 -43.64 12.05
CA LYS A 15 31.83 -43.00 12.68
C LYS A 15 31.98 -41.47 12.81
N ASN A 16 33.11 -41.00 13.31
CA ASN A 16 33.37 -39.56 13.49
C ASN A 16 33.48 -38.82 12.14
N ILE A 17 34.11 -39.45 11.15
CA ILE A 17 34.22 -38.91 9.79
C ILE A 17 32.84 -38.77 9.14
N ARG A 18 31.97 -39.79 9.29
CA ARG A 18 30.58 -39.71 8.80
C ARG A 18 29.80 -38.59 9.48
N LEU A 19 29.90 -38.44 10.81
CA LEU A 19 29.23 -37.36 11.53
C LEU A 19 29.67 -35.98 11.02
N LEU A 20 30.98 -35.76 10.90
CA LEU A 20 31.53 -34.50 10.37
C LEU A 20 31.09 -34.23 8.94
N LEU A 21 31.11 -35.25 8.07
CA LEU A 21 30.64 -35.11 6.68
C LEU A 21 29.15 -34.81 6.61
N THR A 22 28.31 -35.41 7.46
CA THR A 22 26.88 -35.09 7.53
C THR A 22 26.66 -33.65 7.97
N ILE A 23 27.32 -33.21 9.05
CA ILE A 23 27.23 -31.81 9.52
C ILE A 23 27.67 -30.83 8.42
N PHE A 24 28.74 -31.15 7.69
CA PHE A 24 29.21 -30.30 6.59
C PHE A 24 28.23 -30.24 5.42
N ILE A 25 27.60 -31.38 5.07
CA ILE A 25 26.56 -31.43 4.02
C ILE A 25 25.34 -30.60 4.44
N ASP A 26 24.93 -30.70 5.70
CA ASP A 26 23.80 -29.93 6.23
C ASP A 26 24.11 -28.42 6.26
N ASP A 27 25.31 -28.00 6.67
CA ASP A 27 25.73 -26.59 6.59
C ASP A 27 25.74 -26.09 5.14
N CYS A 28 26.24 -26.88 4.20
CA CYS A 28 26.18 -26.55 2.77
C CYS A 28 24.74 -26.40 2.26
N ARG A 29 23.83 -27.28 2.69
CA ARG A 29 22.40 -27.24 2.33
C ARG A 29 21.72 -26.00 2.92
N LEU A 30 21.95 -25.71 4.20
CA LEU A 30 21.41 -24.53 4.88
C LEU A 30 21.90 -23.23 4.22
N ARG A 31 23.18 -23.16 3.82
CA ARG A 31 23.69 -22.01 3.07
C ARG A 31 23.04 -21.88 1.70
N THR A 32 22.88 -22.99 0.98
CA THR A 32 22.21 -22.99 -0.33
C THR A 32 20.77 -22.52 -0.19
N GLU A 33 20.05 -23.01 0.80
CA GLU A 33 18.68 -22.60 1.10
C GLU A 33 18.62 -21.11 1.47
N LYS A 34 19.50 -20.63 2.37
CA LYS A 34 19.60 -19.20 2.72
C LYS A 34 19.83 -18.31 1.50
N VAL A 35 20.72 -18.71 0.59
CA VAL A 35 20.97 -18.00 -0.66
C VAL A 35 19.72 -17.99 -1.53
N GLN A 36 19.06 -19.13 -1.71
CA GLN A 36 17.83 -19.24 -2.50
C GLN A 36 16.69 -18.38 -1.94
N ARG A 37 16.49 -18.38 -0.62
CA ARG A 37 15.49 -17.53 0.05
C ARG A 37 15.78 -16.05 -0.18
N THR A 38 17.04 -15.64 0.00
CA THR A 38 17.47 -14.25 -0.21
C THR A 38 17.24 -13.82 -1.67
N LEU A 39 17.56 -14.68 -2.63
CA LEU A 39 17.34 -14.42 -4.05
C LEU A 39 15.85 -14.34 -4.41
N GLY A 40 15.03 -15.26 -3.89
CA GLY A 40 13.57 -15.27 -4.08
C GLY A 40 12.91 -14.01 -3.52
N ALA A 41 13.21 -13.64 -2.28
CA ALA A 41 12.70 -12.44 -1.64
C ALA A 41 13.10 -11.17 -2.41
N ARG A 42 14.35 -11.09 -2.89
CA ARG A 42 14.83 -9.96 -3.70
C ARG A 42 14.09 -9.85 -5.03
N ARG A 43 13.91 -10.97 -5.75
CA ARG A 43 13.14 -11.00 -7.01
C ARG A 43 11.70 -10.49 -6.81
N LEU A 44 11.01 -10.97 -5.78
CA LEU A 44 9.65 -10.51 -5.46
C LEU A 44 9.61 -9.03 -5.08
N THR A 45 10.61 -8.55 -4.33
CA THR A 45 10.73 -7.13 -3.97
C THR A 45 10.96 -6.26 -5.21
N ASP A 46 11.79 -6.69 -6.15
CA ASP A 46 12.04 -5.97 -7.40
C ASP A 46 10.79 -5.97 -8.32
N LEU A 47 10.02 -7.06 -8.32
CA LEU A 47 8.71 -7.11 -8.99
C LEU A 47 7.73 -6.14 -8.32
N LYS A 48 7.64 -6.10 -6.99
CA LYS A 48 6.81 -5.13 -6.27
C LYS A 48 7.16 -3.68 -6.64
N ARG A 49 8.44 -3.32 -6.69
CA ARG A 49 8.90 -2.00 -7.14
C ARG A 49 8.52 -1.71 -8.59
N THR A 50 8.43 -2.74 -9.43
CA THR A 50 7.97 -2.59 -10.81
C THR A 50 6.47 -2.32 -10.86
N VAL A 51 5.67 -2.97 -10.01
CA VAL A 51 4.23 -2.71 -9.86
C VAL A 51 3.95 -1.26 -9.44
N GLU A 52 4.75 -0.72 -8.52
CA GLU A 52 4.63 0.67 -8.05
C GLU A 52 4.89 1.70 -9.17
N LYS A 53 5.62 1.32 -10.23
CA LYS A 53 5.89 2.18 -11.38
C LYS A 53 4.80 2.15 -12.44
N ILE A 54 3.91 1.16 -12.41
CA ILE A 54 2.76 1.15 -13.33
C ILE A 54 1.91 2.36 -12.98
N PRO A 55 1.67 3.29 -13.91
CA PRO A 55 0.87 4.47 -13.63
C PRO A 55 -0.51 4.05 -13.09
N GLY A 56 -0.91 4.66 -11.98
CA GLY A 56 -2.26 4.51 -11.44
C GLY A 56 -3.22 5.34 -12.29
N GLU A 57 -3.43 4.95 -13.54
CA GLU A 57 -4.36 5.65 -14.43
C GLU A 57 -5.77 5.52 -13.83
N GLN A 58 -6.30 6.66 -13.39
CA GLN A 58 -7.69 6.79 -13.00
C GLN A 58 -8.37 7.59 -14.09
N VAL A 59 -9.44 7.02 -14.66
CA VAL A 59 -10.31 7.75 -15.58
C VAL A 59 -11.05 8.79 -14.75
N HIS A 60 -10.57 10.02 -14.78
CA HIS A 60 -11.13 11.10 -13.96
C HIS A 60 -12.34 11.78 -14.62
N GLU A 61 -12.48 11.71 -15.96
CA GLU A 61 -13.55 12.38 -16.69
C GLU A 61 -14.04 11.55 -17.88
N PHE A 62 -15.26 11.03 -17.77
CA PHE A 62 -15.98 10.35 -18.85
C PHE A 62 -16.61 11.38 -19.79
N GLY A 63 -15.81 11.99 -20.68
CA GLY A 63 -16.32 13.09 -21.51
C GLY A 63 -15.78 13.11 -22.93
N ASN A 64 -14.49 13.41 -23.10
CA ASN A 64 -14.00 13.87 -24.41
C ASN A 64 -12.78 13.10 -24.97
N LYS A 65 -12.20 12.14 -24.22
CA LYS A 65 -10.97 11.43 -24.62
C LYS A 65 -11.08 9.90 -24.56
N THR A 66 -12.29 9.36 -24.66
CA THR A 66 -12.60 7.92 -24.50
C THR A 66 -11.67 7.01 -25.30
N ALA A 67 -11.44 7.27 -26.60
CA ALA A 67 -10.58 6.44 -27.43
C ALA A 67 -9.08 6.47 -27.01
N SER A 68 -8.56 7.64 -26.63
CA SER A 68 -7.19 7.76 -26.14
C SER A 68 -7.02 7.09 -24.78
N ASP A 69 -8.02 7.19 -23.91
CA ASP A 69 -7.98 6.63 -22.57
C ASP A 69 -8.13 5.11 -22.61
N ILE A 70 -8.99 4.57 -23.48
CA ILE A 70 -9.07 3.13 -23.77
C ILE A 70 -7.71 2.59 -24.21
N LYS A 71 -7.02 3.28 -25.14
CA LYS A 71 -5.70 2.83 -25.61
C LYS A 71 -4.65 2.80 -24.51
N LYS A 72 -4.66 3.80 -23.61
CA LYS A 72 -3.75 3.84 -22.45
C LYS A 72 -4.05 2.74 -21.45
N LEU A 73 -5.33 2.55 -21.10
CA LEU A 73 -5.77 1.48 -20.21
C LEU A 73 -5.44 0.09 -20.77
N LEU A 74 -5.58 -0.13 -22.08
CA LEU A 74 -5.16 -1.39 -22.72
C LEU A 74 -3.65 -1.64 -22.58
N ALA A 75 -2.83 -0.60 -22.76
CA ALA A 75 -1.38 -0.70 -22.56
C ALA A 75 -1.04 -0.99 -21.09
N SER A 76 -1.69 -0.29 -20.15
CA SER A 76 -1.56 -0.50 -18.72
C SER A 76 -2.01 -1.90 -18.27
N SER A 77 -3.10 -2.44 -18.86
CA SER A 77 -3.59 -3.80 -18.63
C SER A 77 -2.61 -4.85 -19.11
N SER A 78 -2.13 -4.72 -20.35
CA SER A 78 -1.14 -5.64 -20.91
C SER A 78 0.15 -5.66 -20.08
N GLN A 79 0.60 -4.49 -19.61
CA GLN A 79 1.76 -4.41 -18.71
C GLN A 79 1.49 -5.08 -17.36
N ALA A 80 0.30 -4.89 -16.79
CA ALA A 80 -0.09 -5.51 -15.52
C ALA A 80 -0.19 -7.03 -15.64
N GLU A 81 -0.76 -7.57 -16.71
CA GLU A 81 -0.81 -9.00 -17.02
C GLU A 81 0.59 -9.59 -17.18
N ALA A 82 1.48 -8.92 -17.90
CA ALA A 82 2.87 -9.38 -18.06
C ALA A 82 3.58 -9.48 -16.71
N ILE A 83 3.36 -8.52 -15.81
CA ILE A 83 3.92 -8.56 -14.46
C ILE A 83 3.27 -9.66 -13.61
N LEU A 84 1.95 -9.84 -13.69
CA LEU A 84 1.23 -10.94 -13.02
C LEU A 84 1.81 -12.30 -13.41
N GLN A 85 2.07 -12.55 -14.70
CA GLN A 85 2.69 -13.79 -15.16
C GLN A 85 4.12 -13.96 -14.63
N ARG A 86 4.90 -12.88 -14.53
CA ARG A 86 6.23 -12.89 -13.91
C ARG A 86 6.18 -13.19 -12.41
N VAL A 87 5.17 -12.67 -11.71
CA VAL A 87 4.96 -12.95 -10.29
C VAL A 87 4.60 -14.43 -10.10
N ARG A 88 3.65 -14.96 -10.89
CA ARG A 88 3.22 -16.38 -10.81
C ARG A 88 4.33 -17.37 -11.17
N SER A 89 5.22 -17.02 -12.10
CA SER A 89 6.35 -17.86 -12.50
C SER A 89 7.60 -17.70 -11.63
N ALA A 90 7.60 -16.80 -10.64
CA ALA A 90 8.73 -16.64 -9.74
C ALA A 90 8.93 -17.90 -8.87
N ASP A 91 10.14 -18.44 -8.90
CA ASP A 91 10.54 -19.55 -8.05
C ASP A 91 10.70 -19.07 -6.60
N VAL A 92 9.95 -19.66 -5.68
CA VAL A 92 9.90 -19.32 -4.26
C VAL A 92 10.24 -20.55 -3.43
N SER A 93 11.31 -20.43 -2.64
CA SER A 93 11.89 -21.55 -1.88
C SER A 93 11.38 -21.67 -0.45
N ASP A 94 10.69 -20.65 0.08
CA ASP A 94 10.15 -20.64 1.43
C ASP A 94 8.69 -20.18 1.48
N LEU A 95 8.03 -20.50 2.60
CA LEU A 95 6.63 -20.19 2.85
C LEU A 95 6.35 -18.67 2.84
N LEU A 96 7.26 -17.87 3.38
CA LEU A 96 7.07 -16.42 3.48
C LEU A 96 7.10 -15.76 2.09
N CYS A 97 8.04 -16.16 1.24
CA CYS A 97 8.13 -15.76 -0.15
C CYS A 97 6.92 -16.24 -0.94
N ARG A 98 6.39 -17.42 -0.64
CA ARG A 98 5.15 -17.93 -1.25
C ARG A 98 3.95 -17.06 -0.90
N GLU A 99 3.78 -16.70 0.37
CA GLU A 99 2.69 -15.79 0.78
C GLU A 99 2.85 -14.40 0.16
N LEU A 100 4.08 -13.88 0.07
CA LEU A 100 4.35 -12.63 -0.62
C LEU A 100 4.01 -12.70 -2.12
N GLN A 101 4.36 -13.81 -2.78
CA GLN A 101 4.01 -14.07 -4.17
C GLN A 101 2.50 -14.11 -4.37
N LEU A 102 1.76 -14.81 -3.51
CA LEU A 102 0.30 -14.90 -3.56
C LEU A 102 -0.36 -13.53 -3.37
N SER A 103 0.05 -12.78 -2.34
CA SER A 103 -0.47 -11.44 -2.08
C SER A 103 -0.20 -10.47 -3.24
N LEU A 104 1.01 -10.53 -3.83
CA LEU A 104 1.34 -9.70 -4.98
C LEU A 104 0.55 -10.11 -6.23
N ALA A 105 0.34 -11.41 -6.44
CA ALA A 105 -0.48 -11.93 -7.55
C ALA A 105 -1.94 -11.47 -7.41
N GLN A 106 -2.56 -11.62 -6.24
CA GLN A 106 -3.92 -11.15 -5.95
C GLN A 106 -4.07 -9.65 -6.20
N THR A 107 -3.09 -8.86 -5.76
CA THR A 107 -3.08 -7.40 -5.99
C THR A 107 -3.05 -7.07 -7.48
N MET A 108 -2.25 -7.81 -8.25
CA MET A 108 -2.16 -7.62 -9.70
C MET A 108 -3.40 -8.10 -10.44
N GLU A 109 -4.01 -9.21 -10.02
CA GLU A 109 -5.29 -9.71 -10.56
C GLU A 109 -6.41 -8.69 -10.36
N ALA A 110 -6.55 -8.15 -9.16
CA ALA A 110 -7.52 -7.09 -8.87
C ALA A 110 -7.28 -5.85 -9.74
N ARG A 111 -6.01 -5.50 -9.99
CA ARG A 111 -5.66 -4.36 -10.85
C ARG A 111 -5.98 -4.59 -12.32
N VAL A 112 -5.75 -5.80 -12.85
CA VAL A 112 -6.13 -6.18 -14.21
C VAL A 112 -7.65 -6.11 -14.38
N GLN A 113 -8.41 -6.70 -13.44
CA GLN A 113 -9.88 -6.62 -13.45
C GLN A 113 -10.39 -5.18 -13.42
N LEU A 114 -9.73 -4.29 -12.66
CA LEU A 114 -10.07 -2.87 -12.64
C LEU A 114 -9.85 -2.19 -14.00
N TYR A 115 -8.76 -2.51 -14.70
CA TYR A 115 -8.55 -1.97 -16.05
C TYR A 115 -9.56 -2.54 -17.06
N GLU A 116 -9.84 -3.84 -17.03
CA GLU A 116 -10.84 -4.48 -17.90
C GLU A 116 -12.22 -3.83 -17.74
N THR A 117 -12.66 -3.63 -16.50
CA THR A 117 -13.95 -2.99 -16.20
C THR A 117 -14.00 -1.53 -16.65
N GLN A 118 -12.92 -0.77 -16.47
CA GLN A 118 -12.83 0.61 -16.97
C GLN A 118 -12.88 0.67 -18.51
N ILE A 119 -12.19 -0.26 -19.18
CA ILE A 119 -12.22 -0.38 -20.65
C ILE A 119 -13.64 -0.69 -21.13
N GLN A 120 -14.31 -1.69 -20.53
CA GLN A 120 -15.69 -2.07 -20.88
C GLN A 120 -16.66 -0.90 -20.72
N LEU A 121 -16.54 -0.14 -19.62
CA LEU A 121 -17.39 1.02 -19.37
C LEU A 121 -17.15 2.14 -20.39
N LEU A 122 -15.89 2.43 -20.73
CA LEU A 122 -15.57 3.42 -21.76
C LEU A 122 -16.06 3.00 -23.16
N GLN A 123 -15.93 1.72 -23.50
CA GLN A 123 -16.46 1.16 -24.74
C GLN A 123 -17.99 1.26 -24.80
N HIS A 124 -18.68 0.96 -23.70
CA HIS A 124 -20.12 1.11 -23.60
C HIS A 124 -20.54 2.56 -23.83
N LEU A 125 -19.91 3.52 -23.13
CA LEU A 125 -20.17 4.95 -23.32
C LEU A 125 -19.91 5.42 -24.76
N GLN A 126 -18.83 4.93 -25.37
CA GLN A 126 -18.50 5.24 -26.77
C GLN A 126 -19.58 4.72 -27.73
N ASN A 127 -20.05 3.49 -27.52
CA ASN A 127 -21.10 2.88 -28.34
C ASN A 127 -22.44 3.60 -28.15
N THR A 128 -22.81 3.97 -26.93
CA THR A 128 -24.03 4.75 -26.65
C THR A 128 -23.98 6.12 -27.32
N ALA A 129 -22.84 6.82 -27.29
CA ALA A 129 -22.66 8.11 -27.95
C ALA A 129 -22.74 8.02 -29.49
N LEU A 130 -22.23 6.93 -30.09
CA LEU A 130 -22.24 6.71 -31.54
C LEU A 130 -23.63 6.39 -32.10
N HIS A 131 -24.53 5.82 -31.29
CA HIS A 131 -25.88 5.44 -31.73
C HIS A 131 -26.90 6.60 -31.78
N GLY A 132 -26.49 7.84 -31.51
CA GLY A 132 -27.22 9.03 -31.98
C GLY A 132 -28.68 9.15 -31.55
N LEU A 133 -29.08 8.63 -30.38
CA LEU A 133 -30.35 9.01 -29.73
C LEU A 133 -30.22 10.44 -29.20
N SER A 134 -30.29 11.38 -30.14
CA SER A 134 -29.83 12.77 -30.01
C SER A 134 -30.85 13.74 -29.43
N ASP A 135 -32.10 13.37 -29.12
CA ASP A 135 -33.12 14.37 -28.71
C ASP A 135 -33.95 14.02 -27.46
N ALA A 136 -33.49 13.05 -26.67
CA ALA A 136 -33.90 12.97 -25.27
C ALA A 136 -32.64 12.82 -24.44
N PRO A 137 -32.48 13.51 -23.28
CA PRO A 137 -31.47 13.11 -22.32
C PRO A 137 -31.74 11.64 -22.03
N SER A 138 -30.91 10.76 -22.62
CA SER A 138 -31.03 9.31 -22.51
C SER A 138 -31.24 9.03 -21.04
N ALA A 139 -32.46 8.55 -20.71
CA ALA A 139 -33.02 8.52 -19.36
C ALA A 139 -31.90 8.48 -18.32
N SER A 140 -31.61 9.65 -17.75
CA SER A 140 -30.53 9.86 -16.80
C SER A 140 -30.53 8.67 -15.87
N ASP A 141 -29.46 7.85 -15.90
CA ASP A 141 -29.35 6.65 -15.09
C ASP A 141 -29.90 7.00 -13.70
N PRO A 142 -31.05 6.40 -13.30
CA PRO A 142 -31.72 6.83 -12.09
C PRO A 142 -30.82 6.65 -10.86
N THR A 143 -29.79 5.82 -10.97
CA THR A 143 -28.79 5.59 -9.92
C THR A 143 -27.70 6.66 -9.88
N LEU A 144 -27.45 7.40 -10.98
CA LEU A 144 -26.35 8.35 -11.09
C LEU A 144 -26.41 9.47 -10.03
N PRO A 145 -27.56 10.11 -9.74
CA PRO A 145 -27.65 11.10 -8.65
C PRO A 145 -27.25 10.50 -7.30
N ALA A 146 -27.67 9.28 -7.00
CA ALA A 146 -27.31 8.60 -5.76
C ALA A 146 -25.81 8.26 -5.72
N LEU A 147 -25.24 7.80 -6.83
CA LEU A 147 -23.80 7.52 -6.95
C LEU A 147 -22.94 8.78 -6.84
N CYS A 148 -23.39 9.92 -7.37
CA CYS A 148 -22.70 11.20 -7.21
C CYS A 148 -22.59 11.60 -5.74
N VAL A 149 -23.68 11.44 -4.97
CA VAL A 149 -23.68 11.70 -3.52
C VAL A 149 -22.69 10.78 -2.80
N VAL A 150 -22.70 9.48 -3.10
CA VAL A 150 -21.74 8.53 -2.51
C VAL A 150 -20.30 8.87 -2.89
N ALA A 151 -20.03 9.22 -4.15
CA ALA A 151 -18.71 9.59 -4.64
C ALA A 151 -18.18 10.88 -3.99
N GLU A 152 -19.05 11.87 -3.77
CA GLU A 152 -18.70 13.08 -3.05
C GLU A 152 -18.33 12.79 -1.58
N ARG A 153 -19.15 12.00 -0.89
CA ARG A 153 -18.85 11.58 0.49
C ARG A 153 -17.55 10.79 0.58
N TRP A 154 -17.31 9.90 -0.38
CA TRP A 154 -16.06 9.15 -0.48
C TRP A 154 -14.87 10.08 -0.64
N ARG A 155 -14.99 11.14 -1.47
CA ARG A 155 -13.95 12.15 -1.64
C ARG A 155 -13.66 12.91 -0.35
N HIS A 156 -14.70 13.31 0.39
CA HIS A 156 -14.55 13.97 1.70
C HIS A 156 -13.91 13.05 2.74
N LEU A 157 -14.35 11.79 2.82
CA LEU A 157 -13.75 10.81 3.72
C LEU A 157 -12.28 10.58 3.36
N LYS A 158 -11.93 10.56 2.07
CA LYS A 158 -10.54 10.40 1.61
C LYS A 158 -9.65 11.60 1.93
N SER A 159 -10.19 12.82 1.89
CA SER A 159 -9.47 14.05 2.21
C SER A 159 -9.35 14.32 3.72
N PHE A 160 -10.19 13.66 4.53
CA PHE A 160 -10.09 13.66 5.98
C PHE A 160 -8.76 13.04 6.43
N SER A 161 -8.08 13.74 7.33
CA SER A 161 -6.86 13.25 7.95
C SER A 161 -6.84 13.64 9.43
N LEU A 162 -6.49 12.69 10.29
CA LEU A 162 -6.37 12.93 11.72
C LEU A 162 -5.32 14.00 12.05
N ALA A 163 -4.25 14.10 11.25
CA ALA A 163 -3.23 15.13 11.40
C ALA A 163 -3.78 16.55 11.23
N LYS A 164 -4.62 16.79 10.22
CA LYS A 164 -5.29 18.09 10.04
C LYS A 164 -6.22 18.40 11.21
N LEU A 165 -7.00 17.41 11.68
CA LEU A 165 -7.86 17.59 12.84
C LEU A 165 -7.04 17.94 14.09
N CYS A 166 -5.96 17.19 14.35
CA CYS A 166 -5.07 17.48 15.48
C CYS A 166 -4.50 18.91 15.41
N ALA A 167 -4.03 19.34 14.23
CA ALA A 167 -3.49 20.69 14.03
C ALA A 167 -4.57 21.80 14.15
N GLU A 168 -5.83 21.52 13.83
CA GLU A 168 -6.97 22.42 14.09
C GLU A 168 -7.20 22.56 15.60
N CYS A 169 -7.18 21.43 16.32
CA CYS A 169 -7.50 21.39 17.75
C CYS A 169 -6.35 21.85 18.65
N GLU A 170 -5.10 21.69 18.22
CA GLU A 170 -3.92 22.23 18.92
C GLU A 170 -3.96 23.77 19.02
N ARG A 171 -4.64 24.47 18.11
CA ARG A 171 -4.86 25.93 18.23
C ARG A 171 -5.71 26.30 19.44
N HIS A 172 -6.53 25.36 19.89
CA HIS A 172 -7.40 25.46 21.05
C HIS A 172 -6.88 24.62 22.23
N ALA A 173 -5.60 24.22 22.21
CA ALA A 173 -5.02 23.29 23.19
C ALA A 173 -5.20 23.72 24.66
N HIS A 174 -5.37 25.02 24.93
CA HIS A 174 -5.58 25.58 26.27
C HIS A 174 -6.97 25.32 26.84
N GLU A 175 -7.94 24.93 26.00
CA GLU A 175 -9.32 24.62 26.40
C GLU A 175 -9.49 23.16 26.84
N TYR A 176 -8.52 22.31 26.53
CA TYR A 176 -8.57 20.88 26.83
C TYR A 176 -7.65 20.57 28.00
N GLY A 177 -8.15 19.81 28.98
CA GLY A 177 -7.48 19.52 30.24
C GLY A 177 -6.21 18.65 30.10
N ASP A 178 -6.21 17.45 30.68
CA ASP A 178 -5.05 16.58 30.58
C ASP A 178 -4.84 16.05 29.15
N LYS A 179 -3.60 15.68 28.80
CA LYS A 179 -3.24 15.11 27.49
C LYS A 179 -4.07 13.87 27.16
N GLU A 180 -4.44 13.08 28.15
CA GLU A 180 -5.30 11.90 27.97
C GLU A 180 -6.74 12.31 27.62
N GLU A 181 -7.27 13.35 28.26
CA GLU A 181 -8.59 13.91 27.97
C GLU A 181 -8.64 14.54 26.58
N PHE A 182 -7.60 15.28 26.19
CA PHE A 182 -7.46 15.83 24.83
C PHE A 182 -7.50 14.74 23.76
N LEU A 183 -6.86 13.60 24.00
CA LEU A 183 -6.81 12.50 23.03
C LEU A 183 -8.11 11.72 22.97
N GLN A 184 -8.79 11.50 24.10
CA GLN A 184 -10.14 10.96 24.11
C GLN A 184 -11.12 11.89 23.38
N TRP A 185 -10.98 13.19 23.57
CA TRP A 185 -11.75 14.19 22.85
C TRP A 185 -11.44 14.14 21.35
N LEU A 186 -10.17 14.01 20.95
CA LEU A 186 -9.77 13.93 19.53
C LEU A 186 -10.36 12.69 18.83
N VAL A 187 -10.44 11.55 19.53
CA VAL A 187 -11.14 10.35 19.03
C VAL A 187 -12.61 10.67 18.80
N LYS A 188 -13.31 11.20 19.82
CA LYS A 188 -14.73 11.56 19.71
C LYS A 188 -15.00 12.57 18.60
N ALA A 189 -14.16 13.60 18.48
CA ALA A 189 -14.26 14.62 17.45
C ALA A 189 -13.98 14.05 16.04
N SER A 190 -13.01 13.14 15.92
CA SER A 190 -12.74 12.40 14.68
C SER A 190 -13.95 11.57 14.27
N ASP A 191 -14.48 10.76 15.18
CA ASP A 191 -15.61 9.87 14.91
C ASP A 191 -16.85 10.68 14.54
N GLN A 192 -17.13 11.75 15.29
CA GLN A 192 -18.23 12.66 14.99
C GLN A 192 -18.08 13.35 13.63
N LYS A 193 -16.87 13.77 13.25
CA LYS A 193 -16.61 14.37 11.93
C LYS A 193 -16.79 13.34 10.81
N ILE A 194 -16.38 12.09 11.02
CA ILE A 194 -16.65 10.98 10.09
C ILE A 194 -18.15 10.70 9.99
N ASP A 195 -18.86 10.66 11.11
CA ASP A 195 -20.32 10.46 11.14
C ASP A 195 -21.07 11.59 10.44
N GLN A 196 -20.66 12.84 10.65
CA GLN A 196 -21.23 13.98 9.94
C GLN A 196 -21.05 13.87 8.42
N LEU A 197 -19.88 13.38 7.96
CA LEU A 197 -19.65 13.14 6.52
C LEU A 197 -20.55 12.05 5.95
N LEU A 198 -20.94 11.06 6.76
CA LEU A 198 -21.87 10.01 6.36
C LEU A 198 -23.34 10.45 6.42
N LEU A 199 -23.71 11.23 7.45
CA LEU A 199 -25.08 11.60 7.79
C LEU A 199 -25.62 12.86 7.08
N MET A 200 -24.91 13.44 6.11
CA MET A 200 -25.36 14.69 5.44
C MET A 200 -26.72 14.59 4.70
N GLN A 201 -27.35 13.41 4.60
CA GLN A 201 -28.80 13.30 4.38
C GLN A 201 -29.40 12.30 5.36
N LYS A 202 -30.38 12.76 6.15
CA LYS A 202 -31.11 11.97 7.14
C LYS A 202 -31.96 10.85 6.53
N ASP A 203 -32.26 10.95 5.24
CA ASP A 203 -32.98 9.93 4.48
C ASP A 203 -32.16 9.59 3.22
N PRO A 204 -31.76 8.32 3.01
CA PRO A 204 -31.25 7.92 1.71
C PRO A 204 -32.35 8.22 0.68
N PRO A 205 -32.05 8.89 -0.45
CA PRO A 205 -33.06 9.14 -1.47
C PRO A 205 -33.78 7.83 -1.79
N ALA A 206 -35.12 7.84 -1.91
CA ALA A 206 -35.93 6.63 -2.09
C ALA A 206 -35.39 5.70 -3.20
N VAL A 207 -34.75 6.29 -4.21
CA VAL A 207 -34.07 5.63 -5.33
C VAL A 207 -32.93 4.68 -4.89
N MET A 208 -32.29 4.89 -3.73
CA MET A 208 -31.27 3.99 -3.19
C MET A 208 -31.85 2.66 -2.72
N GLN A 209 -33.08 2.64 -2.19
CA GLN A 209 -33.67 1.41 -1.63
C GLN A 209 -33.97 0.36 -2.71
N ASP A 210 -34.30 0.80 -3.92
CA ASP A 210 -34.66 -0.09 -5.03
C ASP A 210 -33.47 -0.43 -5.95
N CYS A 211 -32.32 0.20 -5.74
CA CYS A 211 -31.14 0.04 -6.58
C CYS A 211 -29.99 -0.63 -5.80
N LEU A 212 -29.61 -1.85 -6.23
CA LEU A 212 -28.56 -2.64 -5.59
C LEU A 212 -27.19 -1.91 -5.57
N LEU A 213 -26.85 -1.21 -6.65
CA LEU A 213 -25.52 -0.61 -6.82
C LEU A 213 -25.26 0.58 -5.87
N PRO A 214 -26.12 1.62 -5.79
CA PRO A 214 -25.97 2.68 -4.80
C PRO A 214 -25.95 2.17 -3.35
N THR A 215 -26.78 1.17 -3.04
CA THR A 215 -26.82 0.54 -1.71
C THR A 215 -25.48 -0.10 -1.38
N LEU A 216 -24.95 -0.96 -2.26
CA LEU A 216 -23.64 -1.59 -2.08
C LEU A 216 -22.52 -0.55 -1.92
N CYS A 217 -22.51 0.50 -2.75
CA CYS A 217 -21.50 1.56 -2.64
C CYS A 217 -21.60 2.33 -1.31
N TYR A 218 -22.81 2.50 -0.78
CA TYR A 218 -23.03 3.11 0.52
C TYR A 218 -22.58 2.21 1.68
N ASP A 219 -22.87 0.91 1.62
CA ASP A 219 -22.41 -0.07 2.61
C ASP A 219 -20.88 -0.11 2.67
N LEU A 220 -20.22 -0.14 1.50
CA LEU A 220 -18.76 -0.08 1.42
C LEU A 220 -18.19 1.24 1.97
N LEU A 221 -18.87 2.36 1.74
CA LEU A 221 -18.48 3.66 2.32
C LEU A 221 -18.61 3.64 3.85
N HIS A 222 -19.68 3.05 4.38
CA HIS A 222 -19.92 2.92 5.80
C HIS A 222 -18.87 2.01 6.47
N GLU A 223 -18.62 0.83 5.89
CA GLU A 223 -17.55 -0.07 6.36
C GLU A 223 -16.17 0.61 6.32
N ASN A 224 -15.86 1.36 5.25
CA ASN A 224 -14.60 2.11 5.18
C ASN A 224 -14.48 3.16 6.29
N ALA A 225 -15.58 3.84 6.61
CA ALA A 225 -15.62 4.82 7.66
C ALA A 225 -15.39 4.19 9.05
N GLU A 226 -16.03 3.05 9.34
CA GLU A 226 -15.80 2.30 10.58
C GLU A 226 -14.35 1.82 10.71
N LEU A 227 -13.77 1.29 9.63
CA LEU A 227 -12.35 0.93 9.59
C LEU A 227 -11.44 2.13 9.89
N ARG A 228 -11.76 3.32 9.37
CA ARG A 228 -11.01 4.55 9.66
C ARG A 228 -11.13 4.99 11.11
N LYS A 229 -12.32 4.93 11.71
CA LYS A 229 -12.51 5.22 13.15
C LYS A 229 -11.64 4.32 14.00
N MET A 230 -11.68 3.01 13.75
CA MET A 230 -10.85 2.04 14.45
C MET A 230 -9.35 2.32 14.27
N ALA A 231 -8.91 2.60 13.04
CA ALA A 231 -7.52 2.92 12.76
C ALA A 231 -7.06 4.21 13.46
N ASN A 232 -7.86 5.26 13.46
CA ASN A 232 -7.55 6.52 14.14
C ASN A 232 -7.45 6.32 15.65
N ALA A 233 -8.41 5.60 16.24
CA ALA A 233 -8.38 5.28 17.66
C ALA A 233 -7.11 4.49 18.04
N TYR A 234 -6.72 3.52 17.21
CA TYR A 234 -5.47 2.78 17.41
C TYR A 234 -4.22 3.66 17.28
N GLN A 235 -4.14 4.48 16.23
CA GLN A 235 -3.01 5.40 16.01
C GLN A 235 -2.80 6.35 17.19
N LEU A 236 -3.89 6.89 17.74
CA LEU A 236 -3.82 7.79 18.91
C LEU A 236 -3.39 7.05 20.18
N ARG A 237 -3.88 5.82 20.41
CA ARG A 237 -3.43 4.99 21.54
C ARG A 237 -1.93 4.70 21.47
N VAL A 238 -1.42 4.33 20.29
CA VAL A 238 0.01 4.09 20.09
C VAL A 238 0.82 5.37 20.32
N PHE A 239 0.33 6.52 19.84
CA PHE A 239 0.97 7.80 20.08
C PHE A 239 1.10 8.14 21.58
N ILE A 240 0.06 7.86 22.38
CA ILE A 240 0.09 8.02 23.86
C ILE A 240 1.20 7.15 24.45
N LEU A 241 1.21 5.87 24.11
CA LEU A 241 2.16 4.91 24.66
C LEU A 241 3.61 5.33 24.35
N HIS A 242 3.88 5.77 23.12
CA HIS A 242 5.20 6.27 22.75
C HIS A 242 5.59 7.56 23.47
N LYS A 243 4.69 8.53 23.62
CA LYS A 243 4.99 9.75 24.40
C LYS A 243 5.23 9.46 25.87
N ARG A 244 4.47 8.53 26.48
CA ARG A 244 4.71 8.08 27.87
C ARG A 244 6.07 7.42 28.03
N ALA A 245 6.44 6.51 27.12
CA ALA A 245 7.75 5.87 27.13
C ALA A 245 8.92 6.86 27.02
N GLN A 246 8.79 7.89 26.17
CA GLN A 246 9.79 8.95 26.04
C GLN A 246 9.88 9.85 27.28
N ALA A 247 8.74 10.19 27.92
CA ALA A 247 8.74 10.97 29.15
C ALA A 247 9.41 10.23 30.32
N HIS A 248 9.19 8.92 30.44
CA HIS A 248 9.86 8.08 31.45
C HIS A 248 11.37 7.96 31.19
N HIS A 249 11.82 7.99 29.94
CA HIS A 249 13.26 8.00 29.62
C HIS A 249 13.96 9.30 30.01
N ILE A 250 13.25 10.43 30.00
CA ILE A 250 13.81 11.74 30.35
C ILE A 250 13.81 11.97 31.87
N HIS A 251 12.84 11.41 32.61
CA HIS A 251 12.79 11.51 34.09
C HIS A 251 13.46 10.35 34.84
N GLY A 252 13.83 9.26 34.15
CA GLY A 252 14.62 8.15 34.73
C GLY A 252 16.14 8.28 34.58
N GLY A 253 16.64 9.37 33.95
CA GLY A 253 18.05 9.58 33.65
C GLY A 253 18.87 10.33 34.71
N GLY A 254 18.40 10.36 35.96
CA GLY A 254 19.09 10.98 37.09
C GLY A 254 19.54 9.94 38.11
N GLY A 255 20.70 9.31 37.89
CA GLY A 255 21.38 8.53 38.93
C GLY A 255 21.79 7.12 38.52
N LEU A 256 22.95 7.01 37.86
CA LEU A 256 24.15 6.33 38.38
C LEU A 256 25.10 6.07 37.21
N GLY A 257 26.30 6.64 37.34
CA GLY A 257 27.38 6.48 36.38
C GLY A 257 27.81 5.03 36.25
N GLY A 258 27.91 4.57 35.00
CA GLY A 258 28.53 3.31 34.61
C GLY A 258 29.32 3.56 33.34
N THR A 259 30.59 3.88 33.50
CA THR A 259 31.62 3.93 32.47
C THR A 259 31.70 2.60 31.70
N MET A 260 31.53 2.61 30.37
CA MET A 260 32.11 1.70 29.37
C MET A 260 31.29 1.82 28.07
N GLY A 261 31.83 1.95 26.86
CA GLY A 261 33.19 2.11 26.38
C GLY A 261 33.06 2.57 24.92
N THR A 262 33.90 3.52 24.55
CA THR A 262 34.11 3.99 23.17
C THR A 262 34.51 2.83 22.27
N LEU A 263 33.74 2.55 21.22
CA LEU A 263 34.20 1.76 20.07
C LEU A 263 34.13 2.61 18.80
N GLY A 264 35.32 2.79 18.24
CA GLY A 264 35.67 3.69 17.15
C GLY A 264 34.84 3.51 15.88
N LEU A 265 34.40 4.65 15.34
CA LEU A 265 34.09 4.79 13.92
C LEU A 265 35.36 5.31 13.23
N SER A 266 36.07 4.36 12.65
CA SER A 266 37.20 4.56 11.76
C SER A 266 36.77 5.26 10.46
N LYS A 267 37.55 6.28 10.11
CA LYS A 267 37.61 6.98 8.82
C LYS A 267 37.80 6.03 7.63
N SER A 268 37.07 6.28 6.54
CA SER A 268 37.60 6.25 5.16
C SER A 268 36.62 7.05 4.27
N GLY A 269 37.04 8.24 3.80
CA GLY A 269 37.42 8.46 2.39
C GLY A 269 36.22 9.06 1.65
N GLY A 270 36.16 10.34 1.28
CA GLY A 270 37.21 11.16 0.70
C GLY A 270 37.18 11.05 -0.81
N VAL A 271 36.23 11.72 -1.49
CA VAL A 271 36.40 12.18 -2.88
C VAL A 271 35.66 13.51 -3.02
N SER A 272 36.45 14.57 -3.17
CA SER A 272 36.03 15.89 -3.62
C SER A 272 36.40 16.06 -5.09
N GLY A 273 35.55 16.79 -5.82
CA GLY A 273 35.97 17.65 -6.92
C GLY A 273 35.93 17.04 -8.32
N MET A 274 35.05 17.57 -9.17
CA MET A 274 35.40 18.67 -10.08
C MET A 274 34.14 19.09 -10.85
N GLY A 275 33.79 20.36 -10.76
CA GLY A 275 32.84 21.00 -11.67
C GLY A 275 33.52 21.35 -12.98
N VAL A 276 32.75 21.37 -14.07
CA VAL A 276 33.02 22.24 -15.21
C VAL A 276 31.69 22.78 -15.74
N SER A 277 31.73 24.09 -15.93
CA SER A 277 30.78 25.05 -16.45
C SER A 277 30.48 24.93 -17.95
N GLY A 278 29.31 25.47 -18.34
CA GLY A 278 29.21 26.37 -19.49
C GLY A 278 28.48 25.83 -20.72
N GLY A 279 27.52 26.61 -21.23
CA GLY A 279 26.94 26.41 -22.56
C GLY A 279 25.57 27.07 -22.75
N SER A 280 25.56 28.38 -22.96
CA SER A 280 24.44 29.19 -23.48
C SER A 280 24.42 29.15 -25.02
N MET A 281 23.30 29.62 -25.61
CA MET A 281 23.02 29.94 -27.04
C MET A 281 22.47 28.77 -27.89
N SER A 282 21.51 28.92 -28.82
CA SER A 282 20.81 30.08 -29.40
C SER A 282 19.45 29.65 -29.98
N ALA A 283 18.66 30.65 -30.36
CA ALA A 283 17.44 30.57 -31.16
C ALA A 283 17.68 30.21 -32.65
N GLY A 284 16.57 29.92 -33.35
CA GLY A 284 16.40 29.79 -34.82
C GLY A 284 15.91 28.39 -35.20
N MET A 285 14.77 28.14 -35.86
CA MET A 285 13.84 28.95 -36.66
C MET A 285 12.39 28.58 -36.30
#